data_AF-A0A660THQ4-F1
#
_entry.id   AF-A0A660THQ4-F1
#
_cell.length_a   1.000
_cell.length_b   1.000
_cell.length_c   1.000
_cell.angle_alpha   90.00
_cell.angle_beta   90.00
_cell.angle_gamma   90.00
#
_symmetry.space_group_name_H-M   'P 1'
#
loop_
_entity.id
_entity.type
_entity.pdbx_description
1 polymer ?
#
loop_
_entity_poly.entity_id
_entity_poly.type
_entity_poly.pdbx_seq_one_letter_code
_entity_poly.pdbx_strand_id
1 'polypeptide(L)'
;MDDYDYFRAKKNRFQPKTPIAALKAYKAGFLPISVFTYKSGSTKPLDEKPYDIEGIERLLSRENLGLETNIVLIEIFEDLIFSEDQEIALFAAESINIIENRYNSKIEKLKLNSEKIESTKVSSKLGRLFFELAMLNNERDSIKKFFLRESYQYFSDIRKSRKLSPEELNTLIRILIELKLYKNAEDILEKEKSELSVEYLFQRAELLFRMGQYAESRNTCYQIQNLADILTDKQQMIIDYWLGI
;
A
#
# COMPACT_ATOMS: atom_id res chain seq x y z
N MET A 1 12.40 -23.67 -18.86
CA MET A 1 11.43 -22.72 -18.29
C MET A 1 10.08 -23.21 -18.73
N ASP A 2 9.13 -23.40 -17.81
CA ASP A 2 7.80 -23.85 -18.20
C ASP A 2 7.13 -22.78 -19.07
N ASP A 3 6.44 -23.18 -20.13
CA ASP A 3 5.90 -22.27 -21.16
C ASP A 3 4.88 -21.28 -20.57
N TYR A 4 4.25 -21.63 -19.45
CA TYR A 4 3.23 -20.85 -18.76
C TYR A 4 3.78 -19.97 -17.62
N ASP A 5 4.99 -20.23 -17.11
CA ASP A 5 5.62 -19.41 -16.07
C ASP A 5 5.91 -17.98 -16.55
N TYR A 6 6.08 -17.80 -17.86
CA TYR A 6 6.27 -16.48 -18.45
C TYR A 6 5.07 -15.55 -18.22
N PHE A 7 3.85 -16.05 -18.43
CA PHE A 7 2.64 -15.24 -18.32
C PHE A 7 2.38 -14.82 -16.87
N ARG A 8 2.69 -15.70 -15.91
CA ARG A 8 2.59 -15.38 -14.47
C ARG A 8 3.59 -14.31 -14.00
N ALA A 9 4.74 -14.19 -14.66
CA ALA A 9 5.81 -13.26 -14.30
C ALA A 9 5.98 -12.09 -15.29
N LYS A 10 4.92 -11.75 -16.06
CA LYS A 10 4.96 -10.78 -17.16
C LYS A 10 5.54 -9.41 -16.74
N LYS A 11 5.24 -8.94 -15.53
CA LYS A 11 5.70 -7.64 -14.98
C LYS A 11 7.23 -7.51 -14.89
N ASN A 12 7.94 -8.62 -14.68
CA ASN A 12 9.39 -8.63 -14.43
C ASN A 12 10.20 -9.12 -15.64
N ARG A 13 9.57 -9.23 -16.81
CA ARG A 13 10.19 -9.80 -18.01
C ARG A 13 10.02 -8.90 -19.21
N PHE A 14 10.89 -9.09 -20.20
CA PHE A 14 10.79 -8.41 -21.48
C PHE A 14 9.46 -8.76 -22.14
N GLN A 15 8.63 -7.74 -22.42
CA GLN A 15 7.34 -7.91 -23.09
C GLN A 15 7.44 -7.47 -24.56
N PRO A 16 7.46 -8.41 -25.52
CA PRO A 16 7.53 -8.06 -26.94
C PRO A 16 6.22 -7.38 -27.38
N LYS A 17 6.33 -6.23 -28.06
CA LYS A 17 5.16 -5.49 -28.54
C LYS A 17 4.52 -6.09 -29.80
N THR A 18 5.24 -6.93 -30.55
CA THR A 18 4.76 -7.49 -31.82
C THR A 18 5.04 -9.00 -31.91
N PRO A 19 4.29 -9.76 -32.73
CA PRO A 19 4.57 -11.17 -32.98
C PRO A 19 5.99 -11.38 -33.53
N ILE A 20 6.45 -10.49 -34.40
CA ILE A 20 7.81 -10.57 -34.96
C ILE A 20 8.88 -10.38 -33.88
N ALA A 21 8.68 -9.42 -32.96
CA ALA A 21 9.57 -9.23 -31.83
C ALA A 21 9.57 -10.45 -30.89
N ALA A 22 8.40 -11.05 -30.65
CA ALA A 22 8.28 -12.27 -29.85
C ALA A 22 9.02 -13.45 -30.50
N LEU A 23 8.89 -13.63 -31.82
CA LEU A 23 9.59 -14.68 -32.56
C LEU A 23 11.12 -14.49 -32.52
N LYS A 24 11.59 -13.25 -32.68
CA LYS A 24 13.03 -12.94 -32.57
C LYS A 24 13.56 -13.22 -31.17
N ALA A 25 12.80 -12.85 -30.13
CA ALA A 25 13.18 -13.11 -28.75
C ALA A 25 13.19 -14.61 -28.42
N TYR A 26 12.26 -15.40 -28.97
CA TYR A 26 12.29 -16.86 -28.88
C TYR A 26 13.53 -17.45 -29.56
N LYS A 27 13.81 -17.04 -30.82
CA LYS A 27 14.99 -17.51 -31.56
C LYS A 27 16.31 -17.22 -30.84
N ALA A 28 16.35 -16.13 -30.07
CA ALA A 28 17.51 -15.75 -29.26
C ALA A 28 17.51 -16.36 -27.85
N GLY A 29 16.56 -17.23 -27.51
CA GLY A 29 16.49 -17.95 -26.24
C GLY A 29 15.98 -17.13 -25.06
N PHE A 30 15.44 -15.92 -25.29
CA PHE A 30 14.97 -15.04 -24.21
C PHE A 30 13.54 -15.36 -23.74
N LEU A 31 12.70 -15.94 -24.60
CA LEU A 31 11.28 -16.19 -24.34
C LEU A 31 10.88 -17.58 -24.81
N PRO A 32 9.87 -18.24 -24.20
CA PRO A 32 9.29 -19.47 -24.72
C PRO A 32 8.47 -19.22 -26.01
N ILE A 33 8.27 -20.28 -26.81
CA ILE A 33 7.51 -20.19 -28.07
C ILE A 33 6.04 -19.83 -27.83
N SER A 34 5.50 -20.19 -26.66
CA SER A 34 4.16 -19.83 -26.20
C SER A 34 3.89 -18.32 -26.27
N VAL A 35 4.90 -17.47 -26.05
CA VAL A 35 4.76 -16.01 -26.17
C VAL A 35 4.54 -15.56 -27.61
N PHE A 36 5.20 -16.20 -28.57
CA PHE A 36 4.96 -15.94 -29.99
C PHE A 36 3.55 -16.39 -30.38
N THR A 37 3.15 -17.61 -30.00
CA THR A 37 1.82 -18.14 -30.26
C THR A 37 0.75 -17.21 -29.70
N TYR A 38 0.89 -16.81 -28.44
CA TYR A 38 0.00 -15.84 -27.79
C TYR A 38 -0.04 -14.48 -28.50
N LYS A 39 1.09 -13.95 -28.96
CA LYS A 39 1.08 -12.67 -29.70
C LYS A 39 0.47 -12.81 -31.09
N SER A 40 0.62 -13.97 -31.72
CA SER A 40 0.14 -14.24 -33.08
C SER A 40 -1.34 -14.61 -33.14
N GLY A 41 -1.87 -15.26 -32.10
CA GLY A 41 -3.30 -15.53 -31.95
C GLY A 41 -3.90 -14.48 -31.05
N SER A 42 -4.92 -13.74 -31.51
CA SER A 42 -5.65 -12.73 -30.70
C SER A 42 -6.46 -13.32 -29.53
N THR A 43 -5.98 -14.41 -28.93
CA THR A 43 -6.59 -15.11 -27.80
C THR A 43 -6.04 -14.51 -26.52
N LYS A 44 -6.89 -13.80 -25.76
CA LYS A 44 -6.52 -13.32 -24.42
C LYS A 44 -6.28 -14.52 -23.48
N PRO A 45 -5.27 -14.45 -22.59
CA PRO A 45 -5.03 -15.50 -21.62
C PRO A 45 -6.21 -15.60 -20.64
N LEU A 46 -6.53 -16.80 -20.17
CA LEU A 46 -7.59 -17.00 -19.17
C LEU A 46 -7.28 -16.31 -17.83
N ASP A 47 -6.02 -16.02 -17.55
CA ASP A 47 -5.53 -15.33 -16.36
C ASP A 47 -5.64 -13.80 -16.44
N GLU A 48 -5.99 -13.23 -17.60
CA GLU A 48 -6.24 -11.79 -17.72
C GLU A 48 -7.57 -11.45 -17.02
N LYS A 49 -7.48 -10.74 -15.89
CA LYS A 49 -8.66 -10.34 -15.10
C LYS A 49 -9.57 -9.43 -15.94
N PRO A 50 -10.86 -9.76 -16.12
CA PRO A 50 -11.79 -8.91 -16.84
C PRO A 50 -12.22 -7.75 -15.94
N TYR A 51 -11.46 -6.66 -15.95
CA TYR A 51 -11.81 -5.45 -15.22
C TYR A 51 -12.97 -4.72 -15.91
N ASP A 52 -14.00 -4.34 -15.15
CA ASP A 52 -15.08 -3.45 -15.62
C ASP A 52 -14.55 -2.01 -15.63
N ILE A 53 -13.99 -1.60 -16.78
CA ILE A 53 -13.37 -0.27 -16.94
C ILE A 53 -14.38 0.85 -16.71
N GLU A 54 -15.62 0.71 -17.20
CA GLU A 54 -16.68 1.70 -16.96
C GLU A 54 -17.03 1.80 -15.47
N GLY A 55 -17.13 0.67 -14.78
CA GLY A 55 -17.35 0.63 -13.34
C GLY A 55 -16.23 1.30 -12.56
N ILE A 56 -14.97 1.06 -12.95
CA ILE A 56 -13.78 1.67 -12.36
C ILE A 56 -13.75 3.18 -12.61
N GLU A 57 -14.06 3.64 -13.82
CA GLU A 57 -14.13 5.06 -14.17
C GLU A 57 -15.22 5.78 -13.36
N ARG A 58 -16.41 5.18 -13.24
CA ARG A 58 -17.49 5.71 -12.39
C ARG A 58 -17.06 5.78 -10.93
N LEU A 59 -16.32 4.80 -10.42
CA LEU A 59 -15.80 4.84 -9.06
C LEU A 59 -14.76 5.96 -8.90
N LEU A 60 -13.83 6.08 -9.85
CA LEU A 60 -12.78 7.10 -9.85
C LEU A 60 -13.38 8.51 -9.88
N SER A 61 -14.51 8.73 -10.56
CA SER A 61 -15.19 10.04 -10.62
C SER A 61 -15.57 10.62 -9.25
N ARG A 62 -15.69 9.79 -8.21
CA ARG A 62 -16.00 10.24 -6.84
C ARG A 62 -14.79 10.94 -6.23
N GLU A 63 -14.98 12.14 -5.68
CA GLU A 63 -13.88 12.94 -5.12
C GLU A 63 -13.36 12.43 -3.76
N ASN A 64 -14.22 11.78 -2.97
CA ASN A 64 -13.93 11.34 -1.61
C ASN A 64 -13.90 9.82 -1.50
N LEU A 65 -12.92 9.22 -2.16
CA LEU A 65 -12.59 7.80 -1.99
C LEU A 65 -11.71 7.61 -0.75
N GLY A 66 -11.99 6.57 0.03
CA GLY A 66 -11.17 6.17 1.17
C GLY A 66 -9.81 5.61 0.74
N LEU A 67 -8.87 5.54 1.68
CA LEU A 67 -7.51 5.05 1.42
C LEU A 67 -7.54 3.61 0.87
N GLU A 68 -8.30 2.71 1.49
CA GLU A 68 -8.35 1.31 1.06
C GLU A 68 -8.85 1.18 -0.38
N THR A 69 -9.84 1.99 -0.76
CA THR A 69 -10.35 2.03 -2.14
C THR A 69 -9.30 2.57 -3.10
N ASN A 70 -8.59 3.64 -2.72
CA ASN A 70 -7.52 4.19 -3.56
C ASN A 70 -6.35 3.22 -3.74
N ILE A 71 -5.97 2.46 -2.70
CA ILE A 71 -4.93 1.43 -2.79
C ILE A 71 -5.34 0.37 -3.83
N VAL A 72 -6.56 -0.17 -3.72
CA VAL A 72 -7.06 -1.17 -4.68
C VAL A 72 -7.12 -0.61 -6.10
N LEU A 73 -7.57 0.63 -6.27
CA LEU A 73 -7.58 1.28 -7.58
C LEU A 73 -6.18 1.43 -8.16
N ILE A 74 -5.20 1.86 -7.37
CA ILE A 74 -3.81 1.96 -7.82
C ILE A 74 -3.28 0.59 -8.23
N GLU A 75 -3.52 -0.47 -7.44
CA GLU A 75 -3.10 -1.84 -7.81
C GLU A 75 -3.69 -2.28 -9.16
N ILE A 76 -4.98 -2.01 -9.39
CA ILE A 76 -5.64 -2.29 -10.66
C ILE A 76 -5.01 -1.48 -11.81
N PHE A 77 -4.77 -0.17 -11.61
CA PHE A 77 -4.18 0.66 -12.66
C PHE A 77 -2.72 0.30 -12.94
N GLU A 78 -1.94 -0.09 -11.93
CA GLU A 78 -0.57 -0.59 -12.12
C GLU A 78 -0.54 -1.89 -12.92
N ASP A 79 -1.55 -2.75 -12.79
CA ASP A 79 -1.74 -3.89 -13.70
C ASP A 79 -2.07 -3.42 -15.13
N LEU A 80 -3.02 -2.49 -15.26
CA LEU A 80 -3.56 -2.03 -16.55
C LEU A 80 -2.58 -1.18 -17.38
N ILE A 81 -1.57 -0.55 -16.77
CA ILE A 81 -0.51 0.18 -17.52
C ILE A 81 0.21 -0.75 -18.52
N PHE A 82 0.27 -2.06 -18.25
CA PHE A 82 0.88 -3.05 -19.13
C PHE A 82 -0.10 -3.68 -20.13
N SER A 83 -1.31 -3.11 -20.28
CA SER A 83 -2.28 -3.52 -21.29
C SER A 83 -1.70 -3.37 -22.70
N GLU A 84 -2.10 -4.28 -23.59
CA GLU A 84 -1.76 -4.19 -25.02
C GLU A 84 -2.63 -3.16 -25.75
N ASP A 85 -3.81 -2.90 -25.18
CA ASP A 85 -4.69 -1.83 -25.61
C ASP A 85 -4.15 -0.48 -25.10
N GLN A 86 -3.78 0.38 -26.04
CA GLN A 86 -3.18 1.69 -25.73
C GLN A 86 -4.16 2.62 -25.02
N GLU A 87 -5.46 2.53 -25.30
CA GLU A 87 -6.46 3.37 -24.64
C GLU A 87 -6.60 2.97 -23.17
N ILE A 88 -6.62 1.66 -22.89
CA ILE A 88 -6.67 1.13 -21.53
C ILE A 88 -5.39 1.48 -20.75
N ALA A 89 -4.22 1.33 -21.37
CA ALA A 89 -2.95 1.66 -20.74
C ALA A 89 -2.83 3.18 -20.44
N LEU A 90 -3.29 4.03 -21.36
CA LEU A 90 -3.31 5.48 -21.18
C LEU A 90 -4.28 5.87 -20.06
N PHE A 91 -5.50 5.33 -20.08
CA PHE A 91 -6.50 5.53 -19.05
C PHE A 91 -5.96 5.17 -17.65
N ALA A 92 -5.25 4.04 -17.53
CA ALA A 92 -4.65 3.63 -16.27
C ALA A 92 -3.58 4.61 -15.77
N ALA A 93 -2.68 5.06 -16.67
CA ALA A 93 -1.65 6.04 -16.33
C ALA A 93 -2.26 7.39 -15.90
N GLU A 94 -3.28 7.88 -16.61
CA GLU A 94 -4.00 9.10 -16.25
C GLU A 94 -4.75 8.96 -14.92
N SER A 95 -5.36 7.80 -14.67
CA SER A 95 -6.10 7.53 -13.44
C SER A 95 -5.21 7.54 -12.20
N ILE A 96 -3.99 7.01 -12.29
CA ILE A 96 -2.98 7.11 -11.22
C ILE A 96 -2.65 8.58 -10.95
N ASN A 97 -2.39 9.37 -12.00
CA ASN A 97 -2.11 10.80 -11.86
C ASN A 97 -3.29 11.55 -11.23
N ILE A 98 -4.53 11.21 -11.58
CA ILE A 98 -5.73 11.81 -10.98
C ILE A 98 -5.76 11.58 -9.46
N ILE A 99 -5.49 10.35 -9.00
CA ILE A 99 -5.46 10.02 -7.58
C ILE A 99 -4.35 10.81 -6.87
N GLU A 100 -3.12 10.79 -7.39
CA GLU A 100 -1.98 11.53 -6.82
C GLU A 100 -2.26 13.04 -6.76
N ASN A 101 -2.84 13.61 -7.81
CA ASN A 101 -3.16 15.04 -7.88
C ASN A 101 -4.23 15.45 -6.86
N ARG A 102 -5.18 14.57 -6.51
CA ARG A 102 -6.15 14.85 -5.43
C ARG A 102 -5.46 15.01 -4.08
N TYR A 103 -4.50 14.14 -3.79
CA TYR A 103 -3.70 14.23 -2.55
C TYR A 103 -2.83 15.48 -2.53
N ASN A 104 -2.10 15.75 -3.62
CA ASN A 104 -1.26 16.95 -3.74
C ASN A 104 -2.10 18.23 -3.58
N SER A 105 -3.28 18.29 -4.21
CA SER A 105 -4.21 19.42 -4.08
C SER A 105 -4.70 19.61 -2.64
N LYS A 106 -4.98 18.52 -1.90
CA LYS A 106 -5.36 18.59 -0.48
C LYS A 106 -4.20 19.10 0.39
N ILE A 107 -2.98 18.63 0.13
CA ILE A 107 -1.76 19.07 0.84
C ILE A 107 -1.51 20.56 0.62
N GLU A 108 -1.52 21.03 -0.62
CA GLU A 108 -1.27 22.45 -0.94
C GLU A 108 -2.34 23.36 -0.35
N LYS A 109 -3.62 22.98 -0.44
CA LYS A 109 -4.72 23.71 0.23
C LYS A 109 -4.52 23.78 1.75
N LEU A 110 -4.03 22.72 2.40
CA LEU A 110 -3.76 22.73 3.84
C LEU A 110 -2.57 23.60 4.21
N LYS A 111 -1.49 23.57 3.42
CA LYS A 111 -0.31 24.43 3.63
C LYS A 111 -0.68 25.90 3.52
N LEU A 112 -1.45 26.29 2.50
CA LEU A 112 -1.89 27.68 2.28
C LEU A 112 -2.83 28.19 3.38
N ASN A 113 -3.67 27.33 3.94
CA ASN A 113 -4.63 27.71 4.99
C ASN A 113 -4.07 27.57 6.42
N SER A 114 -2.79 27.24 6.57
CA SER A 114 -2.16 26.96 7.87
C SER A 114 -2.15 28.17 8.81
N GLU A 115 -2.19 29.40 8.29
CA GLU A 115 -2.25 30.63 9.10
C GLU A 115 -3.56 30.79 9.89
N LYS A 116 -4.65 30.12 9.47
CA LYS A 116 -6.00 30.26 10.08
C LYS A 116 -6.40 29.11 11.01
N ILE A 117 -5.64 28.02 11.02
CA ILE A 117 -5.99 26.77 11.71
C ILE A 117 -4.90 26.48 12.75
N GLU A 118 -5.28 25.92 13.89
CA GLU A 118 -4.34 25.45 14.91
C GLU A 118 -3.21 24.60 14.29
N SER A 119 -1.96 25.06 14.45
CA SER A 119 -0.77 24.52 13.77
C SER A 119 -0.59 23.01 13.95
N THR A 120 -0.97 22.47 15.11
CA THR A 120 -0.82 21.03 15.41
C THR A 120 -1.87 20.18 14.67
N LYS A 121 -3.10 20.68 14.50
CA LYS A 121 -4.16 20.00 13.74
C LYS A 121 -3.83 19.97 12.25
N VAL A 122 -3.27 21.05 11.71
CA VAL A 122 -2.79 21.09 10.32
C VAL A 122 -1.66 20.09 10.12
N SER A 123 -0.68 20.09 11.03
CA SER A 123 0.46 19.16 10.99
C SER A 123 -0.01 17.70 11.02
N SER A 124 -0.99 17.37 11.86
CA SER A 124 -1.54 16.02 11.96
C SER A 124 -2.20 15.56 10.65
N LYS A 125 -3.00 16.44 10.03
CA LYS A 125 -3.62 16.18 8.73
C LYS A 125 -2.59 16.04 7.61
N LEU A 126 -1.57 16.89 7.59
CA LEU A 126 -0.48 16.81 6.61
C LEU A 126 0.30 15.50 6.77
N GLY A 127 0.69 15.15 8.00
CA GLY A 127 1.34 13.89 8.31
C GLY A 127 0.53 12.69 7.80
N ARG A 128 -0.79 12.68 8.05
CA ARG A 128 -1.67 11.61 7.55
C ARG A 128 -1.75 11.57 6.02
N LEU A 129 -1.88 12.70 5.33
CA LEU A 129 -1.91 12.73 3.85
C LEU A 129 -0.60 12.22 3.24
N PHE A 130 0.54 12.56 3.83
CA PHE A 130 1.82 12.01 3.39
C PHE A 130 1.95 10.50 3.65
N PHE A 131 1.43 10.02 4.80
CA PHE A 131 1.36 8.58 5.06
C PHE A 131 0.50 7.87 4.01
N GLU A 132 -0.67 8.41 3.70
CA GLU A 132 -1.56 7.86 2.68
C GLU A 132 -0.89 7.83 1.29
N LEU A 133 -0.23 8.92 0.87
CA LEU A 133 0.56 8.94 -0.37
C LEU A 133 1.67 7.89 -0.40
N ALA A 134 2.31 7.62 0.74
CA ALA A 134 3.29 6.56 0.84
C ALA A 134 2.66 5.17 0.62
N MET A 135 1.47 4.93 1.16
CA MET A 135 0.75 3.66 1.00
C MET A 135 0.28 3.45 -0.44
N LEU A 136 -0.10 4.52 -1.14
CA LEU A 136 -0.44 4.46 -2.57
C LEU A 136 0.78 4.14 -3.45
N ASN A 137 1.99 4.42 -2.99
CA ASN A 137 3.23 4.16 -3.73
C ASN A 137 3.93 2.87 -3.25
N ASN A 138 3.17 1.84 -2.86
CA ASN A 138 3.71 0.64 -2.21
C ASN A 138 4.81 -0.07 -3.03
N GLU A 139 4.64 -0.14 -4.36
CA GLU A 139 5.60 -0.77 -5.28
C GLU A 139 6.83 0.11 -5.57
N ARG A 140 6.79 1.41 -5.23
CA ARG A 140 7.85 2.39 -5.53
C ARG A 140 8.61 2.77 -4.25
N ASP A 141 9.49 1.89 -3.80
CA ASP A 141 10.19 1.98 -2.50
C ASP A 141 10.86 3.34 -2.21
N SER A 142 11.50 3.97 -3.21
CA SER A 142 12.13 5.29 -3.04
C SER A 142 11.12 6.39 -2.75
N ILE A 143 10.01 6.42 -3.50
CA ILE A 143 8.93 7.40 -3.37
C ILE A 143 8.17 7.16 -2.06
N LYS A 144 7.87 5.90 -1.75
CA LYS A 144 7.26 5.48 -0.47
C LYS A 144 8.10 5.99 0.71
N LYS A 145 9.41 5.72 0.72
CA LYS A 145 10.31 6.18 1.79
C LYS A 145 10.38 7.69 1.91
N PHE A 146 10.35 8.41 0.80
CA PHE A 146 10.29 9.88 0.82
C PHE A 146 9.05 10.36 1.58
N PHE A 147 7.86 9.90 1.20
CA PHE A 147 6.61 10.30 1.85
C PHE A 147 6.49 9.83 3.31
N LEU A 148 7.02 8.65 3.65
CA LEU A 148 7.08 8.19 5.05
C LEU A 148 7.97 9.10 5.91
N ARG A 149 9.08 9.62 5.38
CA ARG A 149 9.96 10.56 6.10
C ARG A 149 9.27 11.91 6.32
N GLU A 150 8.61 12.44 5.29
CA GLU A 150 7.81 13.66 5.41
C GLU A 150 6.72 13.49 6.47
N SER A 151 5.99 12.38 6.42
CA SER A 151 4.95 12.05 7.41
C SER A 151 5.51 11.94 8.83
N TYR A 152 6.63 11.23 9.01
CA TYR A 152 7.31 11.09 10.29
C TYR A 152 7.69 12.46 10.89
N GLN A 153 8.18 13.39 10.07
CA GLN A 153 8.59 14.72 10.54
C GLN A 153 7.41 15.47 11.19
N TYR A 154 6.24 15.48 10.56
CA TYR A 154 5.05 16.12 11.13
C TYR A 154 4.64 15.52 12.47
N PHE A 155 4.58 14.19 12.59
CA PHE A 155 4.23 13.54 13.86
C PHE A 155 5.31 13.71 14.94
N SER A 156 6.59 13.72 14.53
CA SER A 156 7.69 14.00 15.46
C SER A 156 7.62 15.42 16.02
N ASP A 157 7.22 16.41 15.21
CA ASP A 157 7.11 17.81 15.66
C ASP A 157 5.87 18.03 16.54
N ILE A 158 4.76 17.34 16.27
CA ILE A 158 3.62 17.30 17.19
C ILE A 158 4.04 16.68 18.53
N ARG A 159 4.76 15.55 18.52
CA ARG A 159 5.21 14.88 19.76
C ARG A 159 6.11 15.76 20.64
N LYS A 160 6.94 16.62 20.03
CA LYS A 160 7.76 17.59 20.78
C LYS A 160 6.93 18.65 21.49
N SER A 161 5.73 18.96 20.99
CA SER A 161 4.87 20.02 21.53
C SER A 161 3.77 19.50 22.44
N ARG A 162 3.24 18.30 22.21
CA ARG A 162 2.20 17.65 23.03
C ARG A 162 2.23 16.13 22.92
N LYS A 163 1.50 15.46 23.81
CA LYS A 163 1.20 14.03 23.68
C LYS A 163 0.38 13.78 22.41
N LEU A 164 0.71 12.70 21.67
CA LEU A 164 -0.02 12.29 20.47
C LEU A 164 -1.40 11.73 20.85
N SER A 165 -2.38 11.92 19.98
CA SER A 165 -3.66 11.21 20.09
C SER A 165 -3.47 9.72 19.74
N PRO A 166 -4.39 8.82 20.13
CA PRO A 166 -4.29 7.40 19.77
C PRO A 166 -4.17 7.15 18.26
N GLU A 167 -4.89 7.92 17.43
CA GLU A 167 -4.81 7.82 15.97
C GLU A 167 -3.45 8.30 15.41
N GLU A 168 -2.90 9.38 15.97
CA GLU A 168 -1.61 9.92 15.58
C GLU A 168 -0.47 8.98 15.98
N LEU A 169 -0.54 8.41 17.19
CA LEU A 169 0.38 7.39 17.65
C LEU A 169 0.32 6.16 16.75
N ASN A 170 -0.89 5.66 16.43
CA ASN A 170 -1.07 4.53 15.51
C ASN A 170 -0.41 4.78 14.15
N THR A 171 -0.63 5.98 13.59
CA THR A 171 -0.03 6.37 12.31
C THR A 171 1.50 6.42 12.42
N LEU A 172 2.04 7.01 13.49
CA LEU A 172 3.48 7.07 13.74
C LEU A 172 4.12 5.68 13.87
N ILE A 173 3.49 4.77 14.61
CA ILE A 173 3.98 3.39 14.76
C ILE A 173 3.97 2.66 13.42
N ARG A 174 2.90 2.79 12.62
CA ARG A 174 2.85 2.24 11.25
C ARG A 174 3.98 2.78 10.38
N ILE A 175 4.24 4.09 10.40
CA ILE A 175 5.35 4.70 9.66
C ILE A 175 6.69 4.06 10.05
N LEU A 176 6.94 3.87 11.35
CA LEU A 176 8.19 3.28 11.83
C LEU A 176 8.33 1.81 11.45
N ILE A 177 7.24 1.04 11.48
CA ILE A 177 7.21 -0.36 11.01
C ILE A 177 7.55 -0.43 9.52
N GLU A 178 6.93 0.42 8.70
CA GLU A 178 7.19 0.50 7.26
C GLU A 178 8.64 0.93 6.93
N LEU A 179 9.20 1.83 7.74
CA LEU A 179 10.62 2.23 7.66
C LEU A 179 11.58 1.20 8.26
N LYS A 180 11.08 0.08 8.79
CA LYS A 180 11.85 -0.98 9.48
C LYS A 180 12.63 -0.47 10.71
N LEU A 181 12.16 0.60 11.33
CA LEU A 181 12.74 1.19 12.55
C LEU A 181 12.08 0.59 13.81
N TYR A 182 12.13 -0.74 13.92
CA TYR A 182 11.32 -1.48 14.90
C TYR A 182 11.62 -1.11 16.35
N LYS A 183 12.90 -0.97 16.72
CA LYS A 183 13.30 -0.56 18.09
C LYS A 183 12.75 0.81 18.46
N ASN A 184 12.76 1.75 17.52
CA ASN A 184 12.22 3.09 17.76
C ASN A 184 10.69 3.03 17.93
N ALA A 185 10.01 2.17 17.15
CA ALA A 185 8.58 1.94 17.32
C ALA A 185 8.26 1.36 18.70
N GLU A 186 9.03 0.37 19.15
CA GLU A 186 8.88 -0.26 20.47
C GLU A 186 9.06 0.77 21.59
N ASP A 187 10.14 1.55 21.55
CA ASP A 187 10.44 2.58 22.55
C ASP A 187 9.33 3.63 22.64
N ILE A 188 8.76 4.04 21.52
CA ILE A 188 7.68 5.03 21.47
C ILE A 188 6.38 4.41 21.99
N LEU A 189 6.06 3.19 21.56
CA LEU A 189 4.84 2.48 21.94
C LEU A 189 4.79 2.23 23.46
N GLU A 190 5.92 1.86 24.08
CA GLU A 190 6.00 1.66 25.53
C GLU A 190 5.96 2.97 26.32
N LYS A 191 6.59 4.05 25.83
CA LYS A 191 6.59 5.36 26.52
C LYS A 191 5.25 6.06 26.49
N GLU A 192 4.51 5.94 25.38
CA GLU A 192 3.23 6.64 25.20
C GLU A 192 2.02 5.83 25.65
N LYS A 193 2.24 4.60 26.11
CA LYS A 193 1.23 3.71 26.67
C LYS A 193 0.40 4.42 27.74
N SER A 194 -0.89 4.61 27.46
CA SER A 194 -1.86 5.09 28.44
C SER A 194 -2.66 3.95 29.06
N GLU A 195 -3.14 3.01 28.24
CA GLU A 195 -4.03 1.92 28.67
C GLU A 195 -3.79 0.65 27.82
N LEU A 196 -4.09 -0.52 28.40
CA LEU A 196 -4.10 -1.79 27.69
C LEU A 196 -5.34 -1.87 26.80
N SER A 197 -5.25 -1.32 25.58
CA SER A 197 -6.31 -1.43 24.57
C SER A 197 -6.01 -2.54 23.56
N VAL A 198 -7.04 -3.01 22.86
CA VAL A 198 -6.89 -4.00 21.77
C VAL A 198 -6.00 -3.44 20.66
N GLU A 199 -6.11 -2.15 20.33
CA GLU A 199 -5.29 -1.50 19.31
C GLU A 199 -3.81 -1.48 19.69
N TYR A 200 -3.49 -1.17 20.95
CA TYR A 200 -2.11 -1.23 21.45
C TYR A 200 -1.56 -2.66 21.36
N LEU A 201 -2.32 -3.65 21.83
CA LEU A 201 -1.90 -5.04 21.79
C LEU A 201 -1.71 -5.52 20.35
N PHE A 202 -2.57 -5.10 19.42
CA PHE A 202 -2.45 -5.45 18.01
C PHE A 202 -1.18 -4.86 17.37
N GLN A 203 -0.89 -3.58 17.62
CA GLN A 203 0.34 -2.93 17.17
C GLN A 203 1.58 -3.60 17.75
N ARG A 204 1.53 -3.96 19.04
CA ARG A 204 2.62 -4.66 19.71
C ARG A 204 2.84 -6.05 19.11
N ALA A 205 1.77 -6.81 18.89
CA ALA A 205 1.84 -8.13 18.27
C ALA A 205 2.45 -8.05 16.86
N GLU A 206 2.03 -7.07 16.05
CA GLU A 206 2.59 -6.80 14.73
C GLU A 206 4.09 -6.49 14.81
N LEU A 207 4.49 -5.58 15.71
CA LEU A 207 5.86 -5.17 15.87
C LEU A 207 6.78 -6.34 16.25
N LEU A 208 6.36 -7.12 17.25
CA LEU A 208 7.07 -8.32 17.71
C LEU A 208 7.19 -9.35 16.58
N PHE A 209 6.12 -9.57 15.82
CA PHE A 209 6.11 -10.47 14.66
C PHE A 209 7.12 -10.02 13.60
N ARG A 210 7.14 -8.73 13.27
CA ARG A 210 8.07 -8.14 12.29
C ARG A 210 9.53 -8.19 12.76
N MET A 211 9.77 -8.16 14.07
CA MET A 211 11.09 -8.33 14.68
C MET A 211 11.56 -9.79 14.73
N GLY A 212 10.69 -10.75 14.41
CA GLY A 212 10.97 -12.19 14.54
C GLY A 212 10.83 -12.73 15.97
N GLN A 213 10.24 -11.95 16.87
CA GLN A 213 9.95 -12.32 18.27
C GLN A 213 8.60 -13.05 18.35
N TYR A 214 8.56 -14.24 17.74
CA TYR A 214 7.30 -14.97 17.54
C TYR A 214 6.67 -15.47 18.83
N ALA A 215 7.48 -15.80 19.86
CA ALA A 215 6.96 -16.28 21.14
C ALA A 215 6.20 -15.17 21.87
N GLU A 216 6.78 -13.98 21.94
CA GLU A 216 6.19 -12.79 22.55
C GLU A 216 4.98 -12.29 21.74
N SER A 217 5.07 -12.34 20.41
CA SER A 217 3.95 -12.02 19.52
C SER A 217 2.75 -12.95 19.79
N ARG A 218 2.97 -14.28 19.88
CA ARG A 218 1.92 -15.25 20.23
C ARG A 218 1.29 -14.98 21.59
N ASN A 219 2.11 -14.71 22.61
CA ASN A 219 1.60 -14.36 23.94
C ASN A 219 0.72 -13.11 23.90
N THR A 220 1.09 -12.13 23.08
CA THR A 220 0.30 -10.91 22.86
C THR A 220 -1.01 -11.22 22.12
N CYS A 221 -0.98 -12.08 21.08
CA CYS A 221 -2.19 -12.53 20.39
C CYS A 221 -3.18 -13.25 21.33
N TYR A 222 -2.70 -14.11 22.23
CA TYR A 222 -3.57 -14.74 23.24
C TYR A 222 -4.17 -13.72 24.21
N GLN A 223 -3.44 -12.67 24.58
CA GLN A 223 -3.98 -11.58 25.39
C GLN A 223 -5.10 -10.84 24.65
N ILE A 224 -4.95 -10.61 23.33
CA ILE A 224 -6.00 -10.01 22.50
C ILE A 224 -7.25 -10.88 22.50
N GLN A 225 -7.12 -12.20 22.28
CA GLN A 225 -8.24 -13.13 22.26
C GLN A 225 -8.99 -13.18 23.60
N ASN A 226 -8.28 -13.06 24.73
CA ASN A 226 -8.88 -13.06 26.06
C ASN A 226 -9.62 -11.76 26.43
N LEU A 227 -9.35 -10.66 25.73
CA LEU A 227 -10.00 -9.36 25.92
C LEU A 227 -11.17 -9.12 24.96
N ALA A 228 -11.36 -10.02 23.99
CA ALA A 228 -12.18 -9.76 22.81
C ALA A 228 -13.67 -10.11 23.01
N ASP A 229 -14.49 -9.09 23.21
CA ASP A 229 -15.92 -9.16 22.83
C ASP A 229 -16.16 -8.69 21.38
N ILE A 230 -15.21 -8.01 20.71
CA ILE A 230 -15.41 -7.50 19.33
C ILE A 230 -14.08 -7.43 18.56
N LEU A 231 -13.58 -8.55 18.01
CA LEU A 231 -12.61 -8.50 16.92
C LEU A 231 -13.34 -8.52 15.59
N THR A 232 -12.87 -7.72 14.63
CA THR A 232 -13.36 -7.82 13.24
C THR A 232 -12.82 -9.08 12.58
N ASP A 233 -13.52 -9.64 11.60
CA ASP A 233 -13.07 -10.81 10.83
C ASP A 233 -11.65 -10.62 10.27
N LYS A 234 -11.35 -9.39 9.80
CA LYS A 234 -10.02 -9.05 9.29
C LYS A 234 -8.93 -9.12 10.37
N GLN A 235 -9.21 -8.62 11.57
CA GLN A 235 -8.27 -8.70 12.69
C GLN A 235 -8.06 -10.16 13.13
N GLN A 236 -9.14 -10.95 13.14
CA GLN A 236 -9.06 -12.38 13.45
C GLN A 236 -8.17 -13.11 12.45
N MET A 237 -8.38 -12.91 11.14
CA MET A 237 -7.52 -13.53 10.11
C MET A 237 -6.04 -13.17 10.26
N ILE A 238 -5.73 -11.92 10.64
CA ILE A 238 -4.34 -11.50 10.87
C ILE A 238 -3.75 -12.18 12.11
N ILE A 239 -4.53 -12.27 13.19
CA ILE A 239 -4.12 -12.96 14.41
C ILE A 239 -3.87 -14.45 14.13
N ASP A 240 -4.78 -15.12 13.42
CA ASP A 240 -4.65 -16.53 13.05
C ASP A 240 -3.38 -16.76 12.22
N TYR A 241 -3.10 -15.87 11.26
CA TYR A 241 -1.85 -15.88 10.49
C TYR A 241 -0.61 -15.75 11.39
N TRP A 242 -0.59 -14.84 12.36
CA TRP A 242 0.55 -14.69 13.29
C TRP A 242 0.68 -15.87 14.27
N LEU A 243 -0.42 -16.51 14.62
CA LEU A 243 -0.43 -17.73 15.43
C LEU A 243 0.00 -18.97 14.61
N GLY A 244 -0.20 -18.95 13.29
CA GLY A 244 0.07 -20.06 12.38
C GLY A 244 -1.05 -21.11 12.37
N ILE A 245 -2.31 -20.66 12.47
CA ILE A 245 -3.54 -21.49 12.46
C ILE A 245 -4.20 -21.42 11.07
#